data_AF-A0A3N5RUS3-F1
#
_entry.id   AF-A0A3N5RUS3-F1
#
_cell.length_a   1.000
_cell.length_b   1.000
_cell.length_c   1.000
_cell.angle_alpha   90.00
_cell.angle_beta   90.00
_cell.angle_gamma   90.00
#
_symmetry.space_group_name_H-M   'P 1'
#
loop_
_entity.id
_entity.type
_entity.pdbx_description
1 polymer ?
#
loop_
_entity_poly.entity_id
_entity_poly.type
_entity_poly.pdbx_seq_one_letter_code
_entity_poly.pdbx_strand_id
1 'polypeptide(L)' 'MQIRCQHCHKPFALGKEAVYAALDELKRDDLAHYNAYCPHCSRANRVSKNELQRAAPDWGSEEASKQVKEN' A
#
# COMPACT_ATOMS: atom_id res chain seq x y z
N MET A 1 -7.27 3.98 -0.01
CA MET A 1 -6.45 5.21 0.10
C MET A 1 -6.73 6.13 -1.08
N GLN A 2 -6.94 7.44 -0.85
CA GLN A 2 -7.05 8.41 -1.94
C GLN A 2 -5.69 9.07 -2.23
N ILE A 3 -5.32 9.13 -3.50
CA ILE A 3 -4.06 9.72 -3.98
C ILE A 3 -4.39 10.84 -4.98
N ARG A 4 -3.77 12.01 -4.82
CA ARG A 4 -3.74 13.03 -5.87
C ARG A 4 -2.50 12.83 -6.72
N CYS A 5 -2.65 12.64 -8.03
CA CYS A 5 -1.49 12.50 -8.89
C CYS A 5 -0.65 13.79 -8.88
N GLN A 6 0.67 13.67 -8.64
CA GLN A 6 1.59 14.81 -8.61
C GLN A 6 1.83 15.42 -10.01
N HIS A 7 1.50 14.69 -11.07
CA HIS A 7 1.70 15.13 -12.45
C HIS A 7 0.44 15.73 -13.08
N CYS A 8 -0.66 14.98 -13.14
CA CYS A 8 -1.90 15.44 -13.79
C CYS A 8 -2.94 16.01 -12.81
N HIS A 9 -2.66 15.98 -11.50
CA HIS A 9 -3.52 16.48 -10.41
C HIS A 9 -4.90 15.82 -10.26
N LYS A 10 -5.23 14.83 -11.11
CA LYS A 10 -6.45 14.03 -10.98
C LYS A 10 -6.36 13.09 -9.77
N PRO A 11 -7.43 13.00 -8.97
CA PRO A 11 -7.50 12.04 -7.88
C PRO A 11 -7.68 10.62 -8.42
N PHE A 12 -7.09 9.64 -7.75
CA PHE A 12 -7.35 8.22 -7.97
C PHE A 12 -7.21 7.46 -6.65
N ALA A 13 -7.86 6.30 -6.56
CA ALA A 13 -7.86 5.51 -5.34
C ALA A 13 -6.96 4.27 -5.49
N LEU A 14 -6.25 3.93 -4.42
CA LEU A 14 -5.70 2.60 -4.20
C LEU A 14 -6.67 1.82 -3.29
N GLY A 15 -7.26 0.75 -3.80
CA GLY A 15 -8.19 -0.11 -3.04
C GLY A 15 -7.51 -0.87 -1.90
N LYS A 16 -8.29 -1.44 -0.97
CA LYS A 16 -7.78 -2.18 0.19
C LYS A 16 -6.81 -3.30 -0.20
N GLU A 17 -7.24 -4.18 -1.11
CA GLU A 17 -6.41 -5.27 -1.64
C GLU A 17 -5.10 -4.78 -2.26
N ALA A 18 -5.14 -3.68 -3.01
CA ALA A 18 -3.96 -3.10 -3.63
C ALA A 18 -3.01 -2.45 -2.61
N VAL A 19 -3.53 -1.90 -1.51
CA VAL A 19 -2.71 -1.41 -0.40
C VAL A 19 -2.00 -2.57 0.30
N TYR A 20 -2.69 -3.70 0.50
CA TYR A 20 -2.12 -4.87 1.16
C TYR A 20 -1.02 -5.50 0.31
N ALA A 21 -1.30 -5.74 -0.97
CA ALA A 21 -0.31 -6.25 -1.92
C ALA A 21 0.92 -5.32 -2.01
N ALA A 22 0.71 -4.00 -2.00
CA ALA A 22 1.81 -3.04 -1.97
C ALA A 22 2.63 -3.17 -0.69
N LEU A 23 2.01 -3.29 0.48
CA LEU A 23 2.73 -3.46 1.74
C LEU A 23 3.50 -4.79 1.81
N ASP A 24 2.94 -5.88 1.28
CA ASP A 24 3.60 -7.17 1.16
C ASP A 24 4.82 -7.10 0.23
N GLU A 25 4.70 -6.41 -0.91
CA GLU A 25 5.82 -6.13 -1.81
C GLU A 25 6.93 -5.35 -1.10
N LEU A 26 6.57 -4.26 -0.41
CA LEU A 26 7.54 -3.46 0.35
C LEU A 26 8.23 -4.26 1.46
N LYS A 27 7.52 -5.17 2.12
CA LYS A 27 8.08 -6.06 3.15
C LYS A 27 9.00 -7.11 2.55
N ARG A 28 8.60 -7.72 1.42
CA ARG A 28 9.36 -8.77 0.72
C ARG A 28 10.67 -8.24 0.14
N ASP A 29 10.65 -7.04 -0.41
CA ASP A 29 11.79 -6.45 -1.13
C ASP A 29 12.57 -5.41 -0.29
N ASP A 30 12.24 -5.26 1.00
CA ASP A 30 12.79 -4.26 1.93
C ASP A 30 12.78 -2.82 1.37
N LEU A 31 11.68 -2.45 0.71
CA LEU A 31 11.52 -1.15 0.06
C LEU A 31 10.81 -0.17 1.00
N ALA A 32 11.28 1.08 1.00
CA ALA A 32 10.66 2.14 1.79
C ALA A 32 9.41 2.76 1.12
N HIS A 33 9.23 2.56 -0.20
CA HIS A 33 8.20 3.24 -0.98
C HIS A 33 7.65 2.39 -2.12
N TYR A 34 6.35 2.54 -2.37
CA TYR A 34 5.62 1.90 -3.46
C TYR A 34 5.33 2.90 -4.58
N ASN A 35 5.36 2.43 -5.83
CA ASN A 35 5.04 3.25 -7.01
C ASN A 35 3.59 3.02 -7.44
N ALA A 36 2.68 3.91 -7.02
CA ALA A 36 1.28 3.89 -7.45
C ALA A 36 1.13 4.59 -8.82
N TYR A 37 0.86 3.82 -9.86
CA TYR A 37 0.66 4.34 -11.22
C TYR A 37 -0.72 4.99 -11.37
N CYS A 38 -0.75 6.24 -11.82
CA CYS A 38 -1.99 6.97 -12.04
C CYS A 38 -2.75 6.37 -13.25
N PRO A 39 -4.05 6.04 -13.13
CA PRO A 39 -4.82 5.46 -14.23
C PRO A 39 -5.12 6.46 -15.37
N HIS A 40 -4.86 7.75 -15.17
CA HIS A 40 -5.15 8.79 -16.16
C HIS A 40 -3.96 9.20 -17.01
N CYS A 41 -2.74 9.16 -16.45
CA CYS A 41 -1.53 9.64 -17.12
C CYS A 41 -0.36 8.67 -17.02
N SER A 42 -0.57 7.51 -16.38
CA SER A 42 0.43 6.45 -16.19
C SER A 42 1.70 6.86 -15.43
N ARG A 43 1.74 8.05 -14.85
CA ARG A 43 2.88 8.49 -14.04
C ARG A 43 2.86 7.79 -12.68
N ALA A 44 4.02 7.26 -12.28
CA ALA A 44 4.23 6.75 -10.93
C ALA A 44 4.12 7.87 -9.90
N ASN A 45 3.37 7.60 -8.83
CA ASN A 45 3.28 8.44 -7.63
C ASN A 45 3.88 7.64 -6.48
N ARG A 46 4.94 8.18 -5.87
CA ARG A 46 5.63 7.54 -4.77
C ARG A 46 4.77 7.63 -3.51
N VAL A 47 4.44 6.49 -2.93
CA VAL A 47 3.71 6.39 -1.67
C VAL A 47 4.63 5.73 -0.65
N SER A 48 4.79 6.35 0.53
CA SER A 48 5.62 5.79 1.58
C SER A 48 4.96 4.56 2.24
N LYS A 49 5.78 3.66 2.79
CA LYS A 49 5.29 2.53 3.61
C LYS A 49 4.35 3.00 4.74
N ASN A 50 4.70 4.10 5.40
CA ASN A 50 3.89 4.69 6.47
C ASN A 50 2.50 5.15 6.00
N GLU A 51 2.40 5.75 4.80
CA GLU A 51 1.10 6.15 4.24
C GLU A 51 0.22 4.93 3.93
N LEU A 52 0.82 3.86 3.38
CA LEU A 52 0.12 2.61 3.14
C LEU A 52 -0.36 1.95 4.45
N GLN A 53 0.49 1.89 5.48
CA GLN A 53 0.15 1.33 6.79
C GLN A 53 -1.01 2.11 7.46
N ARG A 54 -1.02 3.43 7.35
CA ARG A 54 -2.16 4.25 7.84
C ARG A 54 -3.47 3.95 7.11
N ALA A 55 -3.39 3.57 5.84
CA ALA A 55 -4.54 3.19 5.03
C ALA A 55 -4.99 1.73 5.25
N ALA A 56 -4.20 0.94 5.98
CA ALA A 56 -4.41 -0.47 6.25
C ALA A 56 -4.06 -0.81 7.71
N PRO A 57 -4.84 -0.33 8.69
CA PRO A 57 -4.55 -0.51 10.12
C PRO A 57 -4.59 -1.98 10.58
N ASP A 58 -5.26 -2.83 9.81
CA ASP A 58 -5.40 -4.27 10.00
C ASP A 58 -4.37 -5.10 9.21
N TRP A 59 -3.52 -4.48 8.39
CA TRP A 59 -2.45 -5.18 7.69
C TRP A 59 -1.38 -5.67 8.68
N GLY A 60 -1.09 -6.98 8.66
CA GLY A 60 -0.21 -7.63 9.64
C GLY A 60 -0.91 -8.16 10.89
N SER A 61 -2.21 -7.89 11.09
CA SER A 61 -2.95 -8.34 12.29
C SER A 61 -3.32 -9.83 12.25
N GLU A 62 -3.31 -10.48 11.08
CA GLU A 62 -3.49 -11.93 10.96
C GLU A 62 -2.22 -12.73 11.29
N GLU A 63 -1.02 -12.16 11.16
CA GLU A 63 0.21 -12.80 11.68
C GLU A 63 0.19 -12.94 13.22
N ALA A 64 -0.48 -12.03 13.94
CA ALA A 64 -0.71 -12.19 15.38
C ALA A 64 -1.73 -13.31 15.71
N SER A 65 -2.63 -13.62 14.76
CA SER A 65 -3.70 -14.60 14.96
C SER A 65 -3.33 -16.03 14.52
N LYS A 66 -2.29 -16.19 13.68
CA LYS A 66 -1.79 -17.52 13.25
C LYS A 66 -0.78 -18.15 14.22
N GLN A 67 -0.14 -17.38 15.10
CA GLN A 67 0.79 -17.91 16.12
C GLN A 67 0.08 -18.62 17.29
N VAL A 68 -1.26 -18.51 17.42
CA VAL A 68 -2.03 -19.10 18.54
C VAL A 68 -2.51 -20.53 18.26
N LYS A 69 -2.23 -21.12 17.08
CA LYS A 69 -2.71 -22.48 16.72
C LYS A 69 -1.63 -23.56 16.69
N GLU A 70 -0.42 -23.29 17.17
CA GLU A 70 0.65 -24.28 17.23
C GLU A 70 1.41 -24.16 18.56
N ASN A 71 0.75 -24.55 19.65
CA ASN A 71 1.38 -24.99 20.90
C ASN A 71 0.46 -25.93 21.68
#